data_AF-A0A1Z5HEK3-F1
#
_entry.id   AF-A0A1Z5HEK3-F1
#
_cell.length_a   1.000
_cell.length_b   1.000
_cell.length_c   1.000
_cell.angle_alpha   90.00
_cell.angle_beta   90.00
_cell.angle_gamma   90.00
#
_symmetry.space_group_name_H-M   'P 1'
#
loop_
_entity.id
_entity.type
_entity.pdbx_description
1 polymer ?
#
loop_
_entity_poly.entity_id
_entity_poly.type
_entity_poly.pdbx_seq_one_letter_code
_entity_poly.pdbx_strand_id
1 'polypeptide(L)'
;MADIPITLPTTWNLKGILSLVLQILGLTWNTIRVKLVKRVGEKIVKVAETGVTIVKKLVSEGPMALWEMIKEKAAEIKQQVMDGIRNWLITQVVNRLSLNY
;
A
#
# COMPACT_ATOMS: atom_id res chain seq x y z
N MET A 1 10.32 5.05 -18.22
CA MET A 1 10.09 5.09 -16.76
C MET A 1 8.68 4.55 -16.57
N ALA A 2 8.51 3.42 -15.90
CA ALA A 2 7.17 2.86 -15.72
C ALA A 2 6.41 3.77 -14.75
N ASP A 3 5.37 4.45 -15.24
CA ASP A 3 4.34 5.07 -14.40
C ASP A 3 3.72 3.96 -13.57
N ILE A 4 4.24 3.75 -12.36
CA ILE A 4 3.57 2.92 -11.37
C ILE A 4 2.39 3.77 -10.91
N PRO A 5 1.13 3.35 -11.11
CA PRO A 5 -0.03 4.12 -10.66
C PRO A 5 -0.13 4.02 -9.13
N ILE A 6 0.76 4.76 -8.45
CA ILE A 6 0.82 4.84 -6.99
C ILE A 6 -0.13 5.98 -6.60
N THR A 7 -1.25 5.59 -6.00
CA THR A 7 -2.15 6.51 -5.31
C THR A 7 -1.63 6.77 -3.90
N LEU A 8 -1.33 8.03 -3.62
CA LEU A 8 -0.96 8.45 -2.27
C LEU A 8 -2.14 8.24 -1.32
N PRO A 9 -1.89 7.72 -0.10
CA PRO A 9 -2.94 7.48 0.86
C PRO A 9 -3.43 8.81 1.43
N THR A 10 -4.73 8.91 1.66
CA THR A 10 -5.35 10.05 2.36
C THR A 10 -4.88 10.19 3.80
N THR A 11 -4.35 9.12 4.40
CA THR A 11 -3.82 9.13 5.77
C THR A 11 -2.50 8.35 5.87
N TRP A 12 -1.51 8.92 6.56
CA TRP A 12 -0.22 8.27 6.83
C TRP A 12 -0.27 7.34 8.06
N ASN A 13 -1.35 6.58 8.18
CA ASN A 13 -1.52 5.54 9.19
C ASN A 13 -1.14 4.16 8.63
N LEU A 14 -1.16 3.13 9.49
CA LEU A 14 -0.79 1.75 9.10
C LEU A 14 -1.55 1.28 7.84
N LYS A 15 -2.83 1.61 7.73
CA LYS A 15 -3.69 1.19 6.60
C LYS A 15 -3.29 1.89 5.30
N GLY A 16 -3.00 3.19 5.34
CA GLY A 16 -2.55 3.95 4.18
C GLY A 16 -1.18 3.50 3.69
N ILE A 17 -0.25 3.25 4.61
CA ILE A 17 1.10 2.79 4.25
C ILE A 17 1.08 1.35 3.73
N LEU A 18 0.29 0.47 4.34
CA LEU A 18 0.08 -0.88 3.82
C LEU A 18 -0.48 -0.84 2.40
N SER A 19 -1.42 0.08 2.11
CA SER A 19 -1.94 0.27 0.76
C SER A 19 -0.84 0.67 -0.23
N LEU A 20 0.07 1.57 0.14
CA LEU A 20 1.23 1.93 -0.70
C LEU A 20 2.14 0.74 -0.98
N VAL A 21 2.48 -0.03 0.06
CA VAL A 21 3.34 -1.22 -0.10
C VAL A 21 2.68 -2.22 -1.03
N LEU A 22 1.39 -2.48 -0.86
CA LEU A 22 0.63 -3.37 -1.73
C LEU A 22 0.61 -2.85 -3.18
N GLN A 23 0.50 -1.53 -3.39
CA GLN A 23 0.57 -0.93 -4.73
C GLN A 23 1.94 -1.11 -5.38
N ILE A 24 3.03 -0.88 -4.63
CA ILE A 24 4.41 -1.07 -5.10
C ILE A 24 4.67 -2.54 -5.46
N LEU A 25 4.15 -3.47 -4.65
CA LEU A 25 4.23 -4.91 -4.92
C LEU A 25 3.27 -5.37 -6.03
N GLY A 26 2.45 -4.47 -6.58
CA GLY A 26 1.43 -4.80 -7.57
C GLY A 26 0.29 -5.67 -7.03
N LEU A 27 0.17 -5.82 -5.71
CA LEU A 27 -0.87 -6.55 -5.01
C LEU A 27 -2.14 -5.71 -4.83
N THR A 28 -2.54 -4.99 -5.88
CA THR A 28 -3.81 -4.28 -5.91
C THR A 28 -4.94 -5.25 -6.17
N TRP A 29 -6.16 -4.87 -5.78
CA TRP A 29 -7.34 -5.69 -6.04
C TRP A 29 -7.51 -6.02 -7.52
N ASN A 30 -7.25 -5.06 -8.42
CA ASN A 30 -7.29 -5.30 -9.87
C ASN A 30 -6.29 -6.38 -10.31
N THR A 31 -5.03 -6.31 -9.87
CA THR A 31 -4.03 -7.31 -10.25
C THR A 31 -4.36 -8.69 -9.70
N ILE A 32 -4.83 -8.75 -8.44
CA ILE A 32 -5.25 -10.00 -7.79
C ILE A 32 -6.45 -10.60 -8.53
N ARG A 33 -7.45 -9.79 -8.86
CA ARG A 33 -8.64 -10.21 -9.63
C ARG A 33 -8.26 -10.81 -10.97
N VAL A 34 -7.37 -10.17 -11.73
CA VAL A 34 -6.91 -10.70 -13.03
C VAL A 34 -6.28 -12.09 -12.89
N LYS A 35 -5.44 -12.29 -11.86
CA LYS A 35 -4.83 -13.60 -11.58
C LYS A 35 -5.88 -14.64 -11.15
N LEU A 36 -6.84 -14.25 -10.33
CA LEU A 36 -7.94 -15.12 -9.91
C LEU A 36 -8.82 -15.52 -11.11
N VAL A 37 -9.24 -14.57 -11.93
CA VAL A 37 -10.07 -14.84 -13.13
C VAL A 37 -9.36 -15.80 -14.08
N LYS A 38 -8.05 -15.66 -14.27
CA LYS A 38 -7.26 -16.60 -15.10
C LYS A 38 -7.22 -18.01 -14.52
N ARG A 39 -7.30 -18.19 -13.20
CA ARG A 39 -7.14 -19.49 -12.52
C ARG A 39 -8.47 -20.22 -12.27
N VAL A 40 -9.51 -19.49 -11.87
CA VAL A 40 -10.82 -20.04 -11.47
C VAL A 40 -11.98 -19.57 -12.37
N GLY A 41 -11.74 -18.65 -13.29
CA GLY A 41 -12.75 -18.17 -14.24
C GLY A 41 -13.58 -16.99 -13.73
N GLU A 42 -14.05 -16.15 -14.65
CA GLU A 42 -14.73 -14.88 -14.33
C GLU A 42 -16.03 -15.08 -13.55
N LYS A 43 -16.79 -16.14 -13.86
CA LYS A 43 -18.07 -16.43 -13.20
C LYS A 43 -17.87 -16.74 -11.71
N ILE A 44 -16.86 -17.53 -11.36
CA ILE A 44 -16.55 -17.87 -9.96
C ILE A 44 -16.05 -16.64 -9.22
N VAL A 45 -15.18 -15.84 -9.84
CA VAL A 45 -14.69 -14.58 -9.23
C VAL A 45 -15.82 -13.58 -9.03
N LYS A 46 -16.72 -13.40 -10.00
CA LYS A 46 -17.89 -12.51 -9.83
C LYS A 46 -18.80 -12.95 -8.70
N VAL A 47 -19.07 -14.25 -8.57
CA VAL A 47 -19.87 -14.79 -7.45
C VAL A 47 -19.14 -14.59 -6.11
N ALA A 48 -17.83 -14.78 -6.09
CA ALA A 48 -16.98 -14.53 -4.92
C ALA A 48 -16.77 -13.05 -4.61
N GLU A 49 -16.95 -12.15 -5.58
CA GLU A 49 -17.00 -10.71 -5.36
C GLU A 49 -18.29 -10.31 -4.65
N THR A 50 -19.41 -10.96 -4.99
CA THR A 50 -20.66 -10.83 -4.24
C THR A 50 -20.52 -11.40 -2.81
N GLY A 51 -19.76 -12.48 -2.66
CA GLY A 51 -19.39 -13.09 -1.38
C GLY A 51 -17.93 -12.85 -1.02
N VAL A 52 -17.55 -11.59 -0.73
CA VAL A 52 -16.22 -10.98 -0.46
C VAL A 52 -15.16 -11.83 0.27
N THR A 53 -15.54 -12.95 0.86
CA THR A 53 -14.77 -13.87 1.67
C THR A 53 -13.53 -14.45 0.98
N ILE A 54 -13.62 -14.95 -0.26
CA ILE A 54 -12.50 -15.69 -0.90
C ILE A 54 -11.28 -14.78 -1.10
N VAL A 55 -11.53 -13.55 -1.52
CA VAL A 55 -10.50 -12.53 -1.77
C VAL A 55 -9.80 -12.13 -0.49
N LYS A 56 -10.59 -11.79 0.53
CA LYS A 56 -10.06 -11.45 1.85
C LYS A 56 -9.25 -12.61 2.41
N LYS A 57 -9.73 -13.84 2.22
CA LYS A 57 -9.06 -15.06 2.68
C LYS A 57 -7.73 -15.26 1.97
N LEU A 58 -7.66 -15.13 0.65
CA LEU A 58 -6.42 -15.31 -0.10
C LEU A 58 -5.33 -14.27 0.24
N VAL A 59 -5.74 -13.01 0.47
CA VAL A 59 -4.82 -11.92 0.87
C VAL A 59 -4.38 -12.07 2.32
N SER A 60 -5.28 -12.50 3.21
CA SER A 60 -5.00 -12.62 4.65
C SER A 60 -4.35 -13.95 5.04
N GLU A 61 -4.59 -15.03 4.29
CA GLU A 61 -4.05 -16.38 4.50
C GLU A 61 -2.93 -16.72 3.51
N GLY A 62 -2.37 -15.71 2.82
CA GLY A 62 -1.14 -15.90 2.06
C GLY A 62 -0.06 -16.56 2.93
N PRO A 63 0.97 -17.18 2.32
CA PRO A 63 2.06 -17.82 3.06
C PRO A 63 2.55 -16.88 4.17
N MET A 64 2.51 -17.33 5.42
CA MET A 64 2.73 -16.47 6.61
C MET A 64 3.98 -15.60 6.46
N ALA A 65 5.07 -16.17 5.94
CA ALA A 65 6.33 -15.48 5.69
C ALA A 65 6.20 -14.28 4.72
N LEU A 66 5.41 -14.41 3.64
CA LEU A 66 5.18 -13.31 2.70
C LEU A 66 4.41 -12.17 3.36
N TRP A 67 3.45 -12.48 4.23
CA TRP A 67 2.68 -11.47 4.93
C TRP A 67 3.52 -10.69 5.93
N GLU A 68 4.43 -11.36 6.65
CA GLU A 68 5.39 -10.68 7.53
C GLU A 68 6.33 -9.75 6.73
N MET A 69 6.86 -10.18 5.58
CA MET A 69 7.68 -9.31 4.72
C MET A 69 6.92 -8.06 4.24
N ILE A 70 5.61 -8.19 3.94
CA ILE A 70 4.76 -7.05 3.57
C ILE A 70 4.62 -6.08 4.75
N LYS A 71 4.42 -6.58 5.97
CA LYS A 71 4.33 -5.75 7.18
C LYS A 71 5.65 -5.03 7.47
N GLU A 72 6.78 -5.72 7.35
CA GLU A 72 8.11 -5.12 7.56
C GLU A 72 8.35 -3.98 6.57
N LYS A 73 8.11 -4.20 5.28
CA LYS A 73 8.21 -3.14 4.25
C LYS A 73 7.27 -1.97 4.53
N ALA A 74 6.08 -2.24 5.05
CA ALA A 74 5.15 -1.19 5.46
C ALA A 74 5.67 -0.39 6.65
N ALA A 75 6.31 -1.03 7.63
CA ALA A 75 6.92 -0.32 8.76
C ALA A 75 8.11 0.55 8.32
N GLU A 76 8.95 0.05 7.41
CA GLU A 76 10.10 0.81 6.87
C GLU A 76 9.64 2.05 6.09
N ILE A 77 8.72 1.88 5.13
CA ILE A 77 8.18 3.00 4.34
C ILE A 77 7.51 4.04 5.24
N LYS A 78 6.81 3.61 6.29
CA LYS A 78 6.24 4.52 7.30
C LYS A 78 7.31 5.41 7.93
N GLN A 79 8.42 4.81 8.37
CA GLN A 79 9.51 5.53 9.01
C GLN A 79 10.12 6.55 8.04
N GLN A 80 10.49 6.09 6.83
CA GLN A 80 11.09 6.95 5.80
C GLN A 80 10.21 8.16 5.46
N VAL A 81 8.90 7.95 5.31
CA VAL A 81 7.99 9.06 5.04
C VAL A 81 7.86 9.99 6.24
N MET A 82 7.73 9.46 7.46
CA MET A 82 7.61 10.28 8.66
C MET A 82 8.86 11.13 8.87
N ASP A 83 10.03 10.57 8.61
CA ASP A 83 11.31 11.28 8.69
C ASP A 83 11.44 12.34 7.59
N GLY A 84 10.99 12.03 6.37
CA GLY A 84 10.88 13.01 5.29
C GLY A 84 9.97 14.20 5.64
N ILE A 85 8.80 13.93 6.23
CA ILE A 85 7.86 14.97 6.69
C ILE A 85 8.49 15.81 7.81
N ARG A 86 9.15 15.17 8.79
CA ARG A 86 9.85 15.89 9.87
C ARG A 86 10.95 16.79 9.34
N ASN A 87 11.80 16.29 8.45
CA ASN A 87 12.88 17.08 7.84
C ASN A 87 12.32 18.25 7.02
N TRP A 88 11.24 18.03 6.26
CA TRP A 88 10.58 19.10 5.51
C TRP A 88 10.04 20.18 6.46
N LEU A 89 9.34 19.79 7.53
CA LEU A 89 8.83 20.73 8.53
C LEU A 89 9.96 21.53 9.20
N ILE A 90 11.06 20.87 9.60
CA ILE A 90 12.23 21.54 10.17
C ILE A 90 12.79 22.56 9.18
N THR A 91 12.99 22.16 7.92
CA THR A 91 13.52 23.04 6.86
C THR A 91 12.61 24.24 6.63
N GLN A 92 11.29 24.05 6.60
CA GLN A 92 10.33 25.14 6.42
C GLN A 92 10.33 26.12 7.60
N VAL A 93 10.38 25.61 8.84
CA VAL A 93 10.44 26.46 10.04
C VAL A 93 11.75 27.25 10.08
N VAL A 94 12.89 26.61 9.81
CA VAL A 94 14.20 27.27 9.78
C VAL A 94 14.26 28.35 8.69
N ASN A 95 13.81 28.04 7.46
CA ASN A 95 13.76 29.02 6.38
C ASN A 95 12.85 30.21 6.71
N ARG A 96 11.69 29.97 7.35
CA ARG A 96 10.80 31.05 7.80
C ARG A 96 11.44 31.93 8.87
N LEU A 97 12.22 31.36 9.78
CA LEU A 97 12.91 32.11 10.82
C LEU A 97 14.10 32.92 10.27
N SER A 98 14.84 32.37 9.30
CA SER A 98 15.98 33.08 8.69
C SER A 98 15.57 34.19 7.71
N LEU A 99 14.31 34.23 7.27
CA LEU A 99 13.75 35.30 6.44
C LEU A 99 13.05 36.41 7.26
N ASN A 100 12.91 36.21 8.58
CA ASN A 100 12.25 37.15 9.49
C ASN A 100 13.25 37.87 10.43
N TYR A 101 14.55 37.75 10.12
CA TYR A 101 15.68 38.54 10.58
C TYR A 101 16.42 39.06 9.35
#